data_AF-A0A2G4DRW1-F1
#
_entry.id   AF-A0A2G4DRW1-F1
#
_cell.length_a   1.000
_cell.length_b   1.000
_cell.length_c   1.000
_cell.angle_alpha   90.00
_cell.angle_beta   90.00
_cell.angle_gamma   90.00
#
_symmetry.space_group_name_H-M   'P 1'
#
loop_
_entity.id
_entity.type
_entity.pdbx_description
1 polymer ?
#
loop_
_entity_poly.entity_id
_entity_poly.type
_entity_poly.pdbx_seq_one_letter_code
_entity_poly.pdbx_strand_id
1 'polypeptide(L)'
;MRAIWLPMGLAWALLAMTSAQVWAESCVVRSQGDRVDVKVCQENLNIPPDLFHDGFCKPQLKDQKTEVTYSEQCPSGSFGQCSNAQVANMPYRQNIHYYGVASDAAFLKPFCEQQSKGIWKTQ
;
A
#
# COMPACT_ATOMS: atom_id res chain seq x y z
N MET A 1 4.54 -59.55 -6.88
CA MET A 1 5.54 -58.47 -6.78
C MET A 1 5.53 -57.67 -8.09
N ARG A 2 4.92 -56.48 -8.11
CA ARG A 2 5.04 -55.52 -9.22
C ARG A 2 5.43 -54.20 -8.59
N ALA A 3 6.71 -53.86 -8.67
CA ALA A 3 7.25 -52.61 -8.19
C ALA A 3 6.71 -51.50 -9.10
N ILE A 4 5.71 -50.77 -8.60
CA ILE A 4 5.23 -49.54 -9.21
C ILE A 4 6.25 -48.47 -8.79
N TRP A 5 7.27 -48.28 -9.63
CA TRP A 5 8.18 -47.14 -9.54
C TRP A 5 7.37 -45.87 -9.83
N LEU A 6 6.96 -45.15 -8.79
CA LEU A 6 6.50 -43.77 -8.92
C LEU A 6 7.62 -42.96 -9.61
N PRO A 7 7.32 -42.13 -10.63
CA PRO A 7 8.32 -41.27 -11.24
C PRO A 7 8.61 -40.13 -10.27
N MET A 8 9.56 -40.36 -9.35
CA MET A 8 10.01 -39.38 -8.36
C MET A 8 10.51 -38.07 -8.99
N GLY A 9 10.81 -38.07 -10.29
CA GLY A 9 11.20 -36.87 -11.05
C GLY A 9 10.05 -35.95 -11.46
N LEU A 10 8.83 -36.46 -11.62
CA LEU A 10 7.69 -35.62 -12.08
C LEU A 10 7.15 -34.73 -10.95
N ALA A 11 7.27 -35.17 -9.70
CA ALA A 11 6.86 -34.41 -8.52
C ALA A 11 7.77 -33.20 -8.26
N TRP A 12 9.05 -33.24 -8.68
CA TRP A 12 10.02 -32.17 -8.44
C TRP A 12 9.97 -31.06 -9.49
N ALA A 13 9.60 -31.39 -10.73
CA ALA A 13 9.47 -30.40 -11.82
C ALA A 13 8.25 -29.46 -11.66
N LEU A 14 7.22 -29.85 -10.90
CA LEU A 14 6.00 -29.05 -10.69
C LEU A 14 6.13 -28.00 -9.58
N LEU A 15 7.15 -28.07 -8.72
CA LEU A 15 7.37 -27.09 -7.64
C LEU A 15 8.09 -25.81 -8.08
N ALA A 16 8.47 -25.69 -9.35
CA ALA A 16 9.13 -24.50 -9.91
C ALA A 16 8.16 -23.49 -10.53
N MET A 17 6.84 -23.67 -10.40
CA MET A 17 5.86 -22.66 -10.83
C MET A 17 5.80 -21.51 -9.82
N THR A 18 6.72 -20.56 -10.03
CA THR A 18 6.51 -19.12 -9.90
C THR A 18 5.95 -18.66 -8.56
N SER A 19 6.85 -18.47 -7.59
CA SER A 19 6.66 -17.44 -6.59
C SER A 19 6.65 -16.08 -7.32
N ALA A 20 5.48 -15.63 -7.78
CA ALA A 20 5.28 -14.23 -8.06
C ALA A 20 5.43 -13.52 -6.72
N GLN A 21 6.65 -13.09 -6.39
CA GLN A 21 6.86 -12.18 -5.30
C GLN A 21 6.08 -10.93 -5.68
N VAL A 22 4.90 -10.75 -5.08
CA VAL A 22 4.25 -9.46 -5.02
C VAL A 22 5.07 -8.71 -3.98
N TRP A 23 6.07 -7.96 -4.43
CA TRP A 23 6.82 -7.08 -3.55
C TRP A 23 5.80 -6.05 -3.09
N ALA A 24 5.61 -5.91 -1.78
CA ALA A 24 4.87 -4.78 -1.27
C ALA A 24 5.62 -3.53 -1.78
N GLU A 25 4.91 -2.70 -2.54
CA GLU A 25 5.44 -1.42 -2.98
C GLU A 25 4.80 -0.36 -2.11
N SER A 26 5.61 0.48 -1.49
CA SER A 26 5.12 1.58 -0.68
C SER A 26 5.84 2.88 -1.03
N CYS A 27 5.17 3.99 -0.74
CA CYS A 27 5.75 5.30 -0.94
C CYS A 27 5.30 6.25 0.16
N VAL A 28 6.29 6.87 0.79
CA VAL A 28 6.08 7.94 1.75
C VAL A 28 6.04 9.25 0.98
N VAL A 29 4.86 9.86 0.93
CA VAL A 29 4.64 11.18 0.37
C VAL A 29 4.69 12.19 1.50
N ARG A 30 5.64 13.11 1.41
CA ARG A 30 5.73 14.27 2.27
C ARG A 30 5.38 15.49 1.45
N SER A 31 4.30 16.18 1.81
CA SER A 31 4.00 17.49 1.25
C SER A 31 4.38 18.56 2.26
N GLN A 32 5.24 19.47 1.85
CA GLN A 32 5.63 20.64 2.64
C GLN A 32 5.01 21.89 1.98
N GLY A 33 3.98 22.43 2.64
CA GLY A 33 3.41 23.73 2.32
C GLY A 33 3.69 24.76 3.42
N ASP A 34 3.34 26.02 3.20
CA ASP A 34 3.63 27.14 4.12
C ASP A 34 3.05 27.00 5.54
N ARG A 35 2.11 26.06 5.78
CA ARG A 35 1.41 25.91 7.08
C ARG A 35 1.16 24.47 7.53
N VAL A 36 1.31 23.47 6.67
CA VAL A 36 0.98 22.06 7.01
C VAL A 36 2.01 21.14 6.36
N ASP A 37 2.73 20.39 7.19
CA ASP A 37 3.54 19.24 6.79
C ASP A 37 2.64 17.99 6.84
N VAL A 38 2.22 17.50 5.68
CA VAL A 38 1.45 16.25 5.60
C VAL A 38 2.42 15.13 5.26
N LYS A 39 2.51 14.12 6.13
CA LYS A 39 3.26 12.90 5.88
C LYS A 39 2.32 11.70 5.87
N VAL A 40 2.22 11.06 4.72
CA VAL A 40 1.39 9.89 4.46
C VAL A 40 2.23 8.83 3.75
N CYS A 41 2.06 7.57 4.12
CA CYS A 41 2.61 6.46 3.35
C CYS A 41 1.48 5.67 2.72
N GLN A 42 1.59 5.40 1.43
CA GLN A 42 0.69 4.52 0.70
C GLN A 42 1.39 3.18 0.50
N GLU A 43 0.68 2.09 0.73
CA GLU A 43 1.17 0.71 0.57
C GLU A 43 0.26 -0.03 -0.39
N ASN A 44 0.85 -0.48 -1.49
CA ASN A 44 0.17 -1.16 -2.58
C ASN A 44 -0.28 -2.57 -2.19
N LEU A 45 -1.56 -2.89 -2.42
CA LEU A 45 -2.07 -4.26 -2.28
C LEU A 45 -2.31 -4.95 -3.64
N ASN A 46 -2.90 -4.26 -4.61
CA ASN A 46 -3.22 -4.84 -5.92
C ASN A 46 -3.20 -3.83 -7.09
N ILE A 47 -2.59 -2.67 -6.89
CA ILE A 47 -2.46 -1.60 -7.87
C ILE A 47 -1.30 -1.96 -8.81
N PRO A 48 -1.46 -1.85 -10.13
CA PRO A 48 -0.34 -2.01 -11.06
C PRO A 48 0.83 -1.07 -10.68
N PRO A 49 2.09 -1.55 -10.66
CA PRO A 49 3.24 -0.77 -10.19
C PRO A 49 3.37 0.61 -10.85
N ASP A 50 3.24 0.69 -12.18
CA ASP A 50 3.34 1.96 -12.91
C ASP A 50 2.24 2.94 -12.49
N LEU A 51 1.01 2.44 -12.31
CA LEU A 51 -0.12 3.25 -11.87
C LEU A 51 0.07 3.68 -10.40
N PHE A 52 0.60 2.81 -9.55
CA PHE A 52 0.90 3.12 -8.16
C PHE A 52 1.93 4.25 -8.06
N HIS A 53 3.06 4.10 -8.75
CA HIS A 53 4.17 5.05 -8.72
C HIS A 53 3.82 6.42 -9.30
N ASP A 54 3.08 6.47 -10.41
CA ASP A 54 2.81 7.74 -11.09
C ASP A 54 1.48 8.37 -10.69
N GLY A 55 0.47 7.56 -10.34
CA GLY A 55 -0.87 8.04 -9.99
C GLY A 55 -1.08 8.33 -8.50
N PHE A 56 -0.45 7.55 -7.62
CA PHE A 56 -0.70 7.62 -6.17
C PHE A 56 0.47 8.20 -5.41
N CYS A 57 1.68 7.73 -5.71
CA CYS A 57 2.90 8.16 -5.02
C CYS A 57 3.36 9.56 -5.43
N LYS A 58 2.94 10.09 -6.58
CA LYS A 58 3.31 11.43 -7.07
C LYS A 58 2.10 12.38 -7.17
N PRO A 59 1.42 12.72 -6.06
CA PRO A 59 0.34 13.70 -6.14
C PRO A 59 0.92 15.07 -6.50
N GLN A 60 0.48 15.63 -7.63
CA GLN A 60 0.78 17.00 -8.02
C GLN A 60 -0.14 17.93 -7.23
N LEU A 61 0.32 18.37 -6.05
CA LEU A 61 -0.35 19.40 -5.28
C LEU A 61 0.06 20.77 -5.80
N LYS A 62 -0.92 21.55 -6.24
CA LYS A 62 -0.69 22.91 -6.74
C LYS A 62 -0.06 23.76 -5.64
N ASP A 63 1.04 24.43 -5.95
CA ASP A 63 1.78 25.34 -5.06
C ASP A 63 2.43 24.67 -3.83
N GLN A 64 2.68 23.35 -3.85
CA GLN A 64 3.38 22.65 -2.77
C GLN A 64 4.56 21.82 -3.30
N LYS A 65 5.63 21.71 -2.50
CA LYS A 65 6.73 20.79 -2.78
C LYS A 65 6.40 19.43 -2.19
N THR A 66 6.24 18.44 -3.07
CA THR A 66 6.04 17.05 -2.69
C THR A 66 7.34 16.27 -2.82
N GLU A 67 7.80 15.69 -1.72
CA GLU A 67 8.91 14.74 -1.71
C GLU A 67 8.35 13.32 -1.56
N VAL A 68 8.85 12.41 -2.38
CA VAL A 68 8.38 11.02 -2.42
C VAL A 68 9.55 10.10 -2.16
N THR A 69 9.43 9.24 -1.16
CA THR A 69 10.41 8.19 -0.86
C THR A 69 9.77 6.84 -1.07
N TYR A 70 10.31 6.05 -1.99
CA TYR A 70 9.85 4.68 -2.24
C TYR A 70 10.53 3.70 -1.30
N SER A 71 9.76 2.74 -0.80
CA SER A 71 10.21 1.71 0.12
C SER A 71 9.40 0.43 -0.09
N GLU A 72 9.92 -0.71 0.36
CA GLU A 72 9.15 -1.96 0.31
C GLU A 72 7.97 -1.95 1.29
N GLN A 73 8.13 -1.27 2.43
CA GLN A 73 7.09 -1.22 3.46
C GLN A 73 7.00 0.17 4.07
N CYS A 74 5.79 0.54 4.50
CA CYS A 74 5.59 1.80 5.21
C CYS A 74 6.31 1.77 6.56
N PRO A 75 7.01 2.86 6.94
CA PRO A 75 7.72 2.92 8.22
C PRO A 75 6.74 2.83 9.40
N SER A 76 7.22 2.37 10.55
CA SER A 76 6.42 2.40 11.78
C SER A 76 6.21 3.84 12.30
N GLY A 77 5.29 4.00 13.26
CA GLY A 77 5.03 5.29 13.90
C GLY A 77 3.94 6.14 13.24
N SER A 78 3.11 5.55 12.38
CA SER A 78 1.83 6.18 12.02
C SER A 78 0.92 6.20 13.24
N PHE A 79 0.12 7.24 13.44
CA PHE A 79 -0.91 7.26 14.49
C PHE A 79 -2.19 6.52 14.07
N GLY A 80 -2.35 6.29 12.77
CA GLY A 80 -3.52 5.63 12.20
C GLY A 80 -3.24 5.10 10.81
N GLN A 81 -3.90 4.00 10.49
CA GLN A 81 -3.84 3.32 9.20
C GLN A 81 -5.25 3.13 8.66
N CYS A 82 -5.51 3.56 7.43
CA CYS A 82 -6.65 3.12 6.67
C CYS A 82 -6.28 1.85 5.91
N SER A 83 -6.70 0.70 6.41
CA SER A 83 -6.38 -0.60 5.82
C SER A 83 -7.39 -1.00 4.76
N ASN A 84 -6.92 -1.65 3.69
CA ASN A 84 -7.76 -2.14 2.59
C ASN A 84 -8.62 -1.06 1.92
N ALA A 85 -8.09 0.18 1.91
CA ALA A 85 -8.71 1.35 1.32
C ALA A 85 -8.88 1.17 -0.18
N GLN A 86 -10.11 1.22 -0.66
CA GLN A 86 -10.45 1.20 -2.07
C GLN A 86 -10.23 2.57 -2.70
N VAL A 87 -9.61 2.58 -3.88
CA VAL A 87 -9.47 3.79 -4.67
C VAL A 87 -10.79 4.15 -5.32
N ALA A 88 -11.16 5.43 -5.25
CA ALA A 88 -12.39 5.96 -5.84
C ALA A 88 -12.54 5.53 -7.31
N ASN A 89 -13.70 4.98 -7.65
CA ASN A 89 -14.07 4.53 -8.99
C ASN A 89 -13.16 3.44 -9.61
N MET A 90 -12.30 2.79 -8.81
CA MET A 90 -11.43 1.73 -9.28
C MET A 90 -11.52 0.48 -8.38
N PRO A 91 -11.25 -0.72 -8.89
CA PRO A 91 -11.24 -1.96 -8.11
C PRO A 91 -9.97 -2.13 -7.26
N TYR A 92 -9.12 -1.10 -7.22
CA TYR A 92 -7.82 -1.11 -6.58
C TYR A 92 -7.89 -0.83 -5.09
N ARG A 93 -6.98 -1.44 -4.34
CA ARG A 93 -6.87 -1.35 -2.89
C ARG A 93 -5.44 -1.05 -2.47
N GLN A 94 -5.32 -0.32 -1.37
CA GLN A 94 -4.06 0.05 -0.74
C GLN A 94 -4.25 0.20 0.77
N ASN A 95 -3.17 0.17 1.54
CA ASN A 95 -3.17 0.69 2.90
C ASN A 95 -2.63 2.12 2.89
N ILE A 96 -3.17 2.99 3.75
CA ILE A 96 -2.73 4.38 3.88
C ILE A 96 -2.38 4.65 5.34
N HIS A 97 -1.13 4.98 5.60
CA HIS A 97 -0.59 5.28 6.93
C HIS A 97 -0.42 6.78 7.12
N TYR A 98 -0.87 7.31 8.25
CA TYR A 98 -0.83 8.73 8.56
C TYR A 98 0.16 9.01 9.71
N TYR A 99 1.10 9.93 9.50
CA TYR A 99 2.20 10.24 10.44
C TYR A 99 2.16 11.69 10.99
N GLY A 100 1.10 12.44 10.70
CA GLY A 100 0.86 13.78 11.23
C GLY A 100 0.38 13.79 12.69
N VAL A 101 -0.54 14.70 13.02
CA VAL A 101 -1.07 14.83 14.38
C VAL A 101 -2.25 13.89 14.62
N ALA A 102 -2.26 13.22 15.77
CA ALA A 102 -3.29 12.24 16.09
C ALA A 102 -4.72 12.81 16.14
N SER A 103 -4.88 14.12 16.38
CA SER A 103 -6.18 14.80 16.32
C SER A 103 -6.84 14.73 14.96
N ASP A 104 -6.06 14.60 13.88
CA ASP A 104 -6.58 14.50 12.52
C ASP A 104 -7.32 13.18 12.28
N ALA A 105 -7.12 12.17 13.13
CA ALA A 105 -7.87 10.91 13.11
C ALA A 105 -9.39 11.15 13.15
N ALA A 106 -9.86 12.22 13.80
CA ALA A 106 -11.28 12.58 13.85
C ALA A 106 -11.89 12.84 12.46
N PHE A 107 -11.08 13.30 11.49
CA PHE A 107 -11.49 13.54 10.12
C PHE A 107 -11.10 12.40 9.18
N LEU A 108 -9.92 11.81 9.40
CA LEU A 108 -9.38 10.75 8.54
C LEU A 108 -10.09 9.41 8.73
N LYS A 109 -10.52 9.08 9.95
CA LYS A 109 -11.28 7.85 10.23
C LYS A 109 -12.60 7.78 9.43
N PRO A 110 -13.52 8.76 9.54
CA PRO A 110 -14.76 8.69 8.78
C PRO A 110 -14.51 8.70 7.27
N PHE A 111 -13.50 9.44 6.79
CA PHE A 111 -13.12 9.41 5.37
C PHE A 111 -12.65 8.02 4.93
N CYS A 112 -11.80 7.36 5.72
CA CYS A 112 -11.33 6.01 5.46
C CYS A 112 -12.49 5.01 5.31
N GLU A 113 -13.40 5.01 6.29
CA GLU A 113 -14.47 4.02 6.37
C GLU A 113 -15.59 4.31 5.35
N GLN A 114 -15.97 5.58 5.18
CA GLN A 114 -17.12 5.95 4.35
C GLN A 114 -16.76 6.15 2.89
N GLN A 115 -15.68 6.89 2.60
CA GLN A 115 -15.30 7.23 1.23
C GLN A 115 -14.42 6.14 0.63
N SER A 116 -13.37 5.74 1.35
CA SER A 116 -12.41 4.76 0.85
C SER A 116 -12.83 3.31 1.12
N LYS A 117 -13.96 3.06 1.80
CA LYS A 117 -14.45 1.71 2.13
C LYS A 117 -13.38 0.82 2.80
N GLY A 118 -12.46 1.45 3.53
CA GLY A 118 -11.39 0.80 4.26
C GLY A 118 -11.77 0.52 5.71
N ILE A 119 -10.84 -0.06 6.46
CA ILE A 119 -10.95 -0.32 7.89
C ILE A 119 -9.92 0.56 8.60
N TRP A 120 -10.39 1.44 9.48
CA TRP A 120 -9.48 2.25 10.29
C TRP A 120 -8.83 1.41 11.39
N LYS A 121 -7.51 1.51 11.51
CA LYS A 121 -6.70 0.89 12.55
C LYS A 121 -5.93 1.99 13.28
N THR A 122 -6.14 2.11 14.58
CA THR A 122 -5.29 2.93 15.45
C THR A 122 -3.96 2.20 15.68
N GLN A 123 -2.87 2.95 15.78
CA GLN A 123 -1.50 2.45 15.92
C GLN A 123 -0.84 3.10 17.14
#